data_AF-A0A257RZY6-F1
#
_entry.id   AF-A0A257RZY6-F1
#
_cell.length_a   1.000
_cell.length_b   1.000
_cell.length_c   1.000
_cell.angle_alpha   90.00
_cell.angle_beta   90.00
_cell.angle_gamma   90.00
#
_symmetry.space_group_name_H-M   'P 1'
#
loop_
_entity.id
_entity.type
_entity.pdbx_description
1 polymer ?
#
loop_
_entity_poly.entity_id
_entity_poly.type
_entity_poly.pdbx_seq_one_letter_code
_entity_poly.pdbx_strand_id
1 'polypeptide(L)'
;MTFEISFRRLAIGAIAAAFTGLAPARAQAPGSLYVFGDSLSDNGNIPRLTGVPYPPPPYVGYRFSNGPVWAEYLPGLTGLNFKPSNDYAVGGAFAGP
;
A
#
# COMPACT_ATOMS: atom_id res chain seq x y z
N MET A 1 35.66 -12.60 -49.70
CA MET A 1 34.49 -11.70 -49.51
C MET A 1 33.27 -12.36 -48.86
N THR A 2 33.12 -13.69 -48.88
CA THR A 2 31.98 -14.41 -48.29
C THR A 2 32.06 -14.63 -46.77
N PHE A 3 33.28 -14.71 -46.20
CA PHE A 3 33.49 -14.95 -44.77
C PHE A 3 33.09 -13.76 -43.87
N GLU A 4 33.35 -12.51 -44.29
CA GLU A 4 32.94 -11.31 -43.53
C GLU A 4 31.41 -11.12 -43.46
N ILE A 5 30.70 -11.52 -44.50
CA ILE A 5 29.23 -11.41 -44.59
C ILE A 5 28.57 -12.37 -43.59
N SER A 6 29.16 -13.54 -43.36
CA SER A 6 28.70 -14.52 -42.37
C SER A 6 28.87 -14.01 -40.93
N PHE A 7 30.01 -13.38 -40.62
CA PHE A 7 30.31 -12.86 -39.29
C PHE A 7 29.42 -11.66 -38.90
N ARG A 8 29.12 -10.78 -39.87
CA ARG A 8 28.19 -9.66 -39.69
C ARG A 8 26.76 -10.12 -39.40
N ARG A 9 26.30 -11.19 -40.06
CA ARG A 9 24.97 -11.77 -39.83
C ARG A 9 24.85 -12.42 -38.44
N LEU A 10 25.93 -13.06 -37.97
CA LEU A 10 26.00 -13.64 -36.62
C LEU A 10 25.96 -12.56 -35.53
N ALA A 11 26.71 -11.45 -35.72
CA ALA A 11 26.75 -10.33 -34.78
C ALA A 11 25.40 -9.59 -34.67
N ILE A 12 24.70 -9.38 -35.80
CA ILE A 12 23.37 -8.74 -35.82
C ILE A 12 22.32 -9.64 -35.13
N GLY A 13 22.39 -10.96 -35.35
CA GLY A 13 21.52 -11.92 -34.66
C GLY A 13 21.71 -11.93 -33.14
N ALA A 14 22.96 -11.81 -32.67
CA ALA A 14 23.27 -11.77 -31.24
C ALA A 14 22.78 -10.47 -30.55
N ILE A 15 22.86 -9.33 -31.23
CA ILE A 15 22.35 -8.04 -30.70
C ILE A 15 20.82 -8.05 -30.65
N ALA A 16 20.15 -8.62 -31.66
CA ALA A 16 18.69 -8.74 -31.67
C ALA A 16 18.18 -9.67 -30.54
N ALA A 17 18.89 -10.74 -30.23
CA ALA A 17 18.58 -11.64 -29.11
C ALA A 17 18.80 -10.99 -27.73
N ALA A 18 19.75 -10.06 -27.61
CA ALA A 18 19.99 -9.33 -26.37
C ALA A 18 18.88 -8.33 -26.03
N PHE A 19 18.19 -7.77 -27.04
CA PHE A 19 17.06 -6.85 -26.84
C PHE A 19 15.73 -7.55 -26.52
N THR A 20 15.57 -8.83 -26.86
CA THR A 20 14.33 -9.60 -26.58
C THR A 20 14.36 -10.32 -25.23
N GLY A 21 15.52 -10.43 -24.58
CA GLY A 21 15.69 -11.09 -23.28
C GLY A 21 15.38 -10.23 -22.04
N LEU A 22 15.17 -8.92 -22.21
CA LEU A 22 14.76 -8.03 -21.13
C LEU A 22 13.28 -8.25 -20.84
N ALA A 23 12.98 -9.15 -19.91
CA ALA A 23 11.64 -9.22 -19.33
C ALA A 23 11.28 -7.83 -18.79
N PRO A 24 10.08 -7.30 -19.07
CA PRO A 24 9.68 -6.02 -18.53
C PRO A 24 9.71 -6.10 -17.00
N ALA A 25 10.39 -5.15 -16.35
CA ALA A 25 10.29 -4.99 -14.92
C ALA A 25 8.81 -4.72 -14.59
N ARG A 26 8.14 -5.70 -13.98
CA ARG A 26 6.78 -5.53 -13.50
C ARG A 26 6.86 -4.76 -12.18
N ALA A 27 6.26 -3.58 -12.13
CA ALA A 27 6.00 -2.93 -10.85
C ALA A 27 5.13 -3.89 -10.01
N GLN A 28 5.58 -4.20 -8.80
CA GLN A 28 4.77 -4.98 -7.86
C GLN A 28 3.45 -4.22 -7.65
N ALA A 29 2.32 -4.92 -7.69
CA ALA A 29 1.05 -4.32 -7.31
C ALA A 29 1.19 -3.72 -5.89
N PRO A 30 0.59 -2.55 -5.60
CA PRO A 30 0.73 -1.96 -4.28
C PRO A 30 0.26 -2.94 -3.18
N GLY A 31 1.05 -3.03 -2.11
CA GLY A 31 0.70 -3.83 -0.95
C GLY A 31 -0.58 -3.34 -0.27
N SER A 32 -1.05 -4.09 0.74
CA SER A 32 -2.15 -3.64 1.60
C SER A 32 -1.61 -2.98 2.86
N LEU A 33 -2.24 -1.88 3.28
CA LEU A 33 -2.01 -1.25 4.58
C LEU A 33 -2.89 -1.91 5.64
N TYR A 34 -2.26 -2.32 6.74
CA TYR A 34 -2.89 -2.79 7.97
C TYR A 34 -2.39 -1.94 9.12
N VAL A 35 -3.29 -1.49 9.98
CA VAL A 35 -2.99 -0.51 11.02
C VAL A 35 -3.38 -1.07 12.38
N PHE A 36 -2.45 -0.97 13.33
CA PHE A 36 -2.65 -1.32 14.73
C PHE A 36 -2.23 -0.12 15.57
N GLY A 37 -2.88 0.08 16.71
CA GLY A 37 -2.55 1.18 17.60
C GLY A 37 -3.74 1.67 18.40
N ASP A 38 -3.72 2.96 18.71
CA ASP A 38 -4.67 3.62 19.58
C ASP A 38 -5.52 4.68 18.84
N SER A 39 -6.06 5.64 19.59
CA SER A 39 -6.86 6.76 19.13
C SER A 39 -6.27 7.56 17.96
N LEU A 40 -4.94 7.66 17.85
CA LEU A 40 -4.29 8.43 16.78
C LEU A 40 -4.42 7.79 15.40
N SER A 41 -4.78 6.50 15.36
CA SER A 41 -4.91 5.71 14.15
C SER A 41 -6.32 5.15 13.95
N ASP A 42 -7.15 5.10 15.01
CA ASP A 42 -8.49 4.51 15.00
C ASP A 42 -9.48 5.26 14.08
N ASN A 43 -10.00 4.56 13.07
CA ASN A 43 -11.01 5.03 12.12
C ASN A 43 -12.48 4.83 12.56
N GLY A 44 -12.75 4.61 13.85
CA GLY A 44 -14.08 4.38 14.42
C GLY A 44 -14.36 2.94 14.82
N ASN A 45 -13.36 2.23 15.33
CA ASN A 45 -13.44 0.87 15.85
C ASN A 45 -14.28 0.76 17.13
N ILE A 46 -14.22 1.74 18.05
CA ILE A 46 -14.95 1.65 19.33
C ILE A 46 -16.45 1.32 19.17
N PRO A 47 -17.25 2.07 18.40
CA PRO A 47 -18.66 1.74 18.22
C PRO A 47 -18.88 0.43 17.46
N ARG A 48 -17.99 0.06 16.53
CA ARG A 48 -18.05 -1.21 15.80
C ARG A 48 -17.85 -2.42 16.70
N LEU A 49 -16.97 -2.31 17.69
CA LEU A 49 -16.60 -3.39 18.59
C LEU A 49 -17.52 -3.49 19.81
N THR A 50 -17.97 -2.35 20.33
CA THR A 50 -18.65 -2.27 21.64
C THR A 50 -20.12 -1.88 21.55
N GLY A 51 -20.57 -1.32 20.41
CA GLY A 51 -21.88 -0.68 20.29
C GLY A 51 -21.99 0.67 21.00
N VAL A 52 -20.95 1.13 21.69
CA VAL A 52 -20.94 2.42 22.39
C VAL A 52 -20.56 3.54 21.42
N PRO A 53 -21.38 4.60 21.27
CA PRO A 53 -21.10 5.72 20.38
C PRO A 53 -20.03 6.65 20.99
N TYR A 54 -18.77 6.22 20.95
CA TYR A 54 -17.62 6.95 21.49
C TYR A 54 -16.47 7.00 20.45
N PRO A 55 -15.68 8.09 20.38
CA PRO A 55 -15.85 9.33 21.13
C PRO A 55 -17.11 10.11 20.71
N PRO A 56 -17.78 10.81 21.64
CA PRO A 56 -18.98 11.59 21.33
C PRO A 56 -18.62 12.84 20.50
N PRO A 57 -19.60 13.59 19.98
CA PRO A 57 -19.32 14.90 19.37
C PRO A 57 -18.42 15.79 20.26
N PRO A 58 -17.51 16.60 19.69
CA PRO A 58 -17.44 17.02 18.29
C PRO A 58 -16.59 16.12 17.37
N TYR A 59 -16.23 14.92 17.81
CA TYR A 59 -15.43 13.98 17.04
C TYR A 59 -16.19 13.42 15.82
N VAL A 60 -15.55 13.45 14.64
CA VAL A 60 -16.20 13.10 13.38
C VAL A 60 -16.06 11.61 13.10
N GLY A 61 -17.18 10.93 12.85
CA GLY A 61 -17.17 9.51 12.49
C GLY A 61 -16.55 8.61 13.55
N TYR A 62 -16.58 9.00 14.82
CA TYR A 62 -15.96 8.26 15.93
C TYR A 62 -14.45 8.08 15.81
N ARG A 63 -13.76 8.93 15.05
CA ARG A 63 -12.29 9.10 15.16
C ARG A 63 -11.97 10.05 16.30
N PHE A 64 -10.82 9.93 16.93
CA PHE A 64 -10.34 10.92 17.91
C PHE A 64 -9.75 12.16 17.20
N SER A 65 -10.44 12.65 16.18
CA SER A 65 -10.09 13.81 15.38
C SER A 65 -11.36 14.53 14.87
N ASN A 66 -11.20 15.74 14.35
CA ASN A 66 -12.25 16.49 13.64
C ASN A 66 -12.38 16.07 12.16
N GLY A 67 -11.72 15.00 11.75
CA GLY A 67 -11.71 14.45 10.41
C GLY A 67 -10.99 13.10 10.35
N PRO A 68 -10.58 12.65 9.15
CA PRO A 68 -9.80 11.43 9.01
C PRO A 68 -8.48 11.46 9.78
N VAL A 69 -8.01 10.28 10.21
CA VAL A 69 -6.68 10.10 10.84
C VAL A 69 -5.61 9.82 9.78
N TRP A 70 -4.32 9.85 10.17
CA TRP A 70 -3.20 9.70 9.22
C TRP A 70 -3.29 8.42 8.37
N ALA A 71 -3.77 7.33 8.98
CA ALA A 71 -3.94 6.03 8.34
C ALA A 71 -4.94 6.06 7.17
N GLU A 72 -5.90 6.99 7.18
CA GLU A 72 -6.87 7.16 6.11
C GLU A 72 -6.29 7.98 4.93
N TYR A 73 -5.25 8.79 5.17
CA TYR A 73 -4.56 9.58 4.14
C TYR A 73 -3.42 8.81 3.45
N LEU A 74 -2.66 8.01 4.21
CA LEU A 74 -1.48 7.29 3.72
C LEU A 74 -1.71 6.48 2.41
N PRO A 75 -2.84 5.78 2.23
CA PRO A 75 -3.10 5.01 1.00
C PRO A 75 -3.07 5.88 -0.26
N GLY A 76 -3.64 7.10 -0.18
CA GLY A 76 -3.64 8.06 -1.29
C GLY A 76 -2.26 8.63 -1.60
N LEU A 77 -1.37 8.69 -0.62
CA LEU A 77 0.00 9.20 -0.78
C LEU A 77 0.98 8.14 -1.29
N THR A 78 0.71 6.87 -1.02
CA THR A 78 1.65 5.75 -1.28
C THR A 78 1.17 4.81 -2.37
N GLY A 79 -0.11 4.87 -2.75
CA GLY A 79 -0.75 3.91 -3.63
C GLY A 79 -1.09 2.58 -2.96
N LEU A 80 -0.81 2.41 -1.66
CA LEU A 80 -1.17 1.19 -0.92
C LEU A 80 -2.70 0.99 -0.91
N ASN A 81 -3.11 -0.27 -0.95
CA ASN A 81 -4.52 -0.64 -0.83
C ASN A 81 -4.94 -0.57 0.65
N PHE A 82 -6.02 0.15 0.95
CA PHE A 82 -6.57 0.22 2.30
C PHE A 82 -8.08 0.04 2.27
N LYS A 83 -8.57 -0.82 3.17
CA LYS A 83 -9.99 -0.96 3.48
C LYS A 83 -10.18 -0.51 4.92
N PRO A 84 -11.30 0.15 5.28
CA PRO A 84 -11.56 0.53 6.67
C PRO A 84 -11.47 -0.66 7.65
N SER A 85 -11.77 -1.87 7.21
CA SER A 85 -11.63 -3.11 7.99
C SER A 85 -10.18 -3.56 8.25
N ASN A 86 -9.19 -2.95 7.60
CA ASN A 86 -7.77 -3.23 7.84
C ASN A 86 -7.20 -2.42 9.01
N ASP A 87 -8.01 -1.53 9.59
CA ASP A 87 -7.68 -0.78 10.79
C ASP A 87 -8.17 -1.54 12.04
N TYR A 88 -7.20 -2.02 12.81
CA TYR A 88 -7.34 -2.69 14.08
C TYR A 88 -6.97 -1.79 15.27
N ALA A 89 -6.70 -0.51 15.04
CA ALA A 89 -6.43 0.44 16.12
C ALA A 89 -7.70 0.70 16.93
N VAL A 90 -7.59 0.72 18.26
CA VAL A 90 -8.72 0.98 19.16
C VAL A 90 -8.34 2.09 20.12
N GLY A 91 -9.14 3.15 20.18
CA GLY A 91 -8.92 4.24 21.13
C GLY A 91 -8.71 3.74 22.56
N GLY A 92 -7.57 4.11 23.16
CA GLY A 92 -7.16 3.67 24.50
C GLY A 92 -6.34 2.38 24.54
N ALA A 93 -5.98 1.79 23.40
CA ALA A 93 -5.07 0.65 23.36
C ALA A 93 -3.68 1.01 23.90
N PHE A 94 -3.10 0.11 24.71
CA PHE A 94 -1.70 0.17 25.15
C PHE A 94 -0.83 -0.73 24.26
N ALA A 95 0.50 -0.56 24.33
CA ALA A 95 1.45 -1.37 23.55
C ALA A 95 1.38 -2.89 23.86
N GLY A 96 0.91 -3.26 25.06
CA GLY A 96 0.91 -4.63 25.57
C GLY A 96 1.62 -4.73 26.94
N PRO A 97 1.69 -5.93 27.53
CA PRO A 97 2.47 -6.20 28.74
C PRO A 97 3.99 -6.10 28.51
#